data_AF-A0AAV7JU07-F1
#
_entry.id   AF-A0AAV7JU07-F1
#
_cell.length_a   1.000
_cell.length_b   1.000
_cell.length_c   1.000
_cell.angle_alpha   90.00
_cell.angle_beta   90.00
_cell.angle_gamma   90.00
#
_symmetry.space_group_name_H-M   'P 1'
#
loop_
_entity.id
_entity.type
_entity.pdbx_description
1 polymer ?
#
loop_
_entity_poly.entity_id
_entity_poly.type
_entity_poly.pdbx_seq_one_letter_code
_entity_poly.pdbx_strand_id
1 'polypeptide(L)'
;MAFVQHYRCGAVVLQSTVNLIQQVIKAADFISDTLYLPLPLLPNPSSDIATNHKDTLLERQTSYIEYLSNLFHDFRQIIPKLDIRVLVPILPGTCPAPLSRPIEVIVSSYPDISQTEASPTYRILSERILSHKYIFLPETTISKTYLFQETDIWHVGCHKHAVVGGTFDHLHQGHYLLLAATALYSSSSCLVGVSSGPLLKDKVLRELVEPLEQRCIKVKELLQDMRPGLKLDIVSITDPYGPSITETELDCLIVSEETLKAGEAVNRKRLESGMSQLYIHKIPIIAGTNNKLSSTQQRNNILGIYREQPPTQKRKQKCMPYVIGLTGGTCSGKTSIATYLGSKGAYIINCDRLGHESYKSGTPTFHRLVESFGTSLLDHNGSIDRKSLANIVFSDADKLNLLNQIVWPAIADLMQECITEALREGVKVCVVDAAVMLEAGWEDNVDELWVAFVPENHGIERLMQRNGLSEETARDRISSQMNNEEKIARANVVICSLWEQEITNKQVDCAWDSLFERIIKL
;
A
#
# COMPACT_ATOMS: atom_id res chain seq x y z
N MET A 1 -36.10 -3.31 2.91
CA MET A 1 -34.75 -3.58 2.37
C MET A 1 -34.18 -4.74 3.16
N ALA A 2 -34.08 -5.93 2.54
CA ALA A 2 -33.41 -7.06 3.19
C ALA A 2 -31.92 -6.73 3.32
N PHE A 3 -31.35 -6.88 4.52
CA PHE A 3 -29.90 -6.78 4.71
C PHE A 3 -29.23 -7.86 3.86
N VAL A 4 -28.57 -7.47 2.77
CA VAL A 4 -27.70 -8.39 2.02
C VAL A 4 -26.53 -8.71 2.94
N GLN A 5 -26.40 -9.99 3.32
CA GLN A 5 -25.30 -10.44 4.15
C GLN A 5 -24.01 -10.41 3.31
N HIS A 6 -23.08 -9.55 3.70
CA HIS A 6 -21.74 -9.50 3.10
C HIS A 6 -20.77 -10.38 3.92
N TYR A 7 -19.98 -11.16 3.22
CA TYR A 7 -18.91 -12.00 3.73
C TYR A 7 -17.57 -11.37 3.39
N ARG A 8 -16.56 -11.52 4.23
CA ARG A 8 -15.23 -10.97 3.93
C ARG A 8 -14.55 -11.79 2.83
N CYS A 9 -14.57 -13.11 2.98
CA CYS A 9 -13.86 -14.02 2.10
C CYS A 9 -14.80 -15.09 1.56
N GLY A 10 -14.75 -15.36 0.26
CA GLY A 10 -15.53 -16.43 -0.35
C GLY A 10 -14.79 -17.12 -1.50
N ALA A 11 -15.35 -18.23 -1.97
CA ALA A 11 -14.83 -18.96 -3.12
C ALA A 11 -15.93 -19.26 -4.13
N VAL A 12 -15.60 -19.26 -5.43
CA VAL A 12 -16.53 -19.61 -6.49
C VAL A 12 -16.35 -21.07 -6.91
N VAL A 13 -17.44 -21.84 -6.98
CA VAL A 13 -17.44 -23.23 -7.49
C VAL A 13 -18.42 -23.34 -8.64
N LEU A 14 -17.89 -23.40 -9.86
CA LEU A 14 -18.71 -23.39 -11.07
C LEU A 14 -18.84 -24.79 -11.69
N GLN A 15 -20.01 -25.06 -12.27
CA GLN A 15 -20.28 -26.19 -13.16
C GLN A 15 -19.47 -26.08 -14.45
N SER A 16 -19.39 -24.86 -14.99
CA SER A 16 -18.64 -24.53 -16.18
C SER A 16 -17.91 -23.20 -16.02
N THR A 17 -16.79 -23.02 -16.71
CA THR A 17 -16.13 -21.72 -16.85
C THR A 17 -16.83 -20.83 -17.88
N VAL A 18 -17.88 -21.31 -18.55
CA VAL A 18 -18.76 -20.50 -19.39
C VAL A 18 -19.39 -19.39 -18.54
N ASN A 19 -19.31 -18.14 -19.02
CA ASN A 19 -19.76 -16.94 -18.29
C ASN A 19 -19.07 -16.70 -16.93
N LEU A 20 -17.83 -17.18 -16.75
CA LEU A 20 -17.01 -16.97 -15.54
C LEU A 20 -17.10 -15.53 -15.00
N ILE A 21 -16.94 -14.55 -15.88
CA ILE A 21 -16.98 -13.13 -15.49
C ILE A 21 -18.33 -12.74 -14.88
N GLN A 22 -19.45 -13.10 -15.53
CA GLN A 22 -20.78 -12.78 -15.00
C GLN A 22 -21.02 -13.44 -13.64
N GLN A 23 -20.54 -14.67 -13.46
CA GLN A 23 -20.66 -15.37 -12.18
C GLN A 23 -19.82 -14.74 -11.09
N VAL A 24 -18.58 -14.35 -11.41
CA VAL A 24 -17.70 -13.66 -10.48
C VAL A 24 -18.26 -12.29 -10.10
N ILE A 25 -18.88 -11.56 -11.02
CA ILE A 25 -19.57 -10.28 -10.72
C ILE A 25 -20.70 -10.50 -9.71
N LYS A 26 -21.58 -11.47 -9.98
CA LYS A 26 -22.68 -11.78 -9.05
C LYS A 26 -22.16 -12.29 -7.69
N ALA A 27 -21.06 -13.04 -7.68
CA ALA A 27 -20.42 -13.47 -6.45
C ALA A 27 -19.83 -12.28 -5.67
N ALA A 28 -19.28 -11.28 -6.36
CA ALA A 28 -18.73 -10.07 -5.76
C ALA A 28 -19.79 -9.25 -5.01
N ASP A 29 -21.07 -9.36 -5.33
CA ASP A 29 -22.15 -8.70 -4.57
C ASP A 29 -22.22 -9.20 -3.11
N PHE A 30 -21.72 -10.40 -2.82
CA PHE A 30 -21.75 -11.00 -1.48
C PHE A 30 -20.41 -10.90 -0.75
N ILE A 31 -19.34 -10.46 -1.40
CA ILE A 31 -17.97 -10.62 -0.89
C ILE A 31 -17.26 -9.27 -0.86
N SER A 32 -16.70 -8.88 0.29
CA SER A 32 -16.09 -7.56 0.48
C SER A 32 -14.57 -7.53 0.31
N ASP A 33 -13.85 -8.59 0.66
CA ASP A 33 -12.39 -8.55 0.77
C ASP A 33 -11.70 -9.44 -0.27
N THR A 34 -11.89 -10.77 -0.20
CA THR A 34 -11.18 -11.74 -1.06
C THR A 34 -12.11 -12.76 -1.69
N LEU A 35 -11.96 -12.94 -3.00
CA LEU A 35 -12.65 -13.97 -3.75
C LEU A 35 -11.64 -14.97 -4.35
N TYR A 36 -11.72 -16.20 -3.88
CA TYR A 36 -10.96 -17.31 -4.41
C TYR A 36 -11.62 -17.88 -5.65
N LEU A 37 -10.87 -17.97 -6.74
CA LEU A 37 -11.31 -18.48 -8.02
C LEU A 37 -10.49 -19.73 -8.39
N PRO A 38 -10.98 -20.93 -8.08
CA PRO A 38 -10.32 -22.15 -8.51
C PRO A 38 -10.57 -22.33 -10.00
N LEU A 39 -9.50 -22.34 -10.77
CA LEU A 39 -9.57 -22.64 -12.19
C LEU A 39 -9.14 -24.09 -12.41
N PRO A 40 -9.91 -24.91 -13.14
CA PRO A 40 -9.51 -26.28 -13.44
C PRO A 40 -8.30 -26.26 -14.39
N LEU A 41 -7.31 -27.11 -14.12
CA LEU A 41 -6.33 -27.53 -15.13
C LEU A 41 -6.94 -28.70 -15.87
N LEU A 42 -6.94 -28.63 -17.20
CA LEU A 42 -7.28 -29.78 -18.03
C LEU A 42 -6.30 -30.93 -17.73
N PRO A 43 -6.78 -32.18 -17.70
CA PRO A 43 -5.96 -33.32 -17.30
C PRO A 43 -4.74 -33.47 -18.20
N ASN A 44 -3.62 -33.86 -17.58
CA ASN A 44 -2.44 -34.33 -18.28
C ASN A 44 -2.87 -35.54 -19.12
N PRO A 45 -2.59 -35.62 -20.43
CA PRO A 45 -2.84 -36.83 -21.17
C PRO A 45 -2.09 -37.96 -20.46
N SER A 46 -2.75 -39.11 -20.39
CA SER A 46 -2.21 -40.37 -19.88
C SER A 46 -0.72 -40.56 -20.19
N SER A 47 -0.02 -41.22 -19.28
CA SER A 47 1.42 -41.53 -19.20
C SER A 47 2.10 -42.11 -20.47
N ASP A 48 1.44 -42.11 -21.62
CA ASP A 48 1.90 -42.67 -22.89
C ASP A 48 2.39 -41.63 -23.91
N ILE A 49 2.32 -40.31 -23.63
CA ILE A 49 3.01 -39.31 -24.48
C ILE A 49 4.43 -39.12 -23.97
N ALA A 50 5.16 -40.23 -23.91
CA ALA A 50 6.60 -40.19 -23.95
C ALA A 50 7.00 -39.80 -25.38
N THR A 51 7.98 -38.90 -25.47
CA THR A 51 8.75 -38.54 -26.66
C THR A 51 8.16 -37.44 -27.56
N ASN A 52 8.97 -36.37 -27.68
CA ASN A 52 8.95 -35.29 -28.67
C ASN A 52 8.01 -34.10 -28.43
N HIS A 53 8.55 -33.09 -27.74
CA HIS A 53 8.67 -31.68 -28.17
C HIS A 53 8.46 -30.71 -26.99
N LYS A 54 9.57 -30.28 -26.35
CA LYS A 54 9.58 -29.19 -25.34
C LYS A 54 8.93 -27.91 -25.86
N ASP A 55 8.98 -27.66 -27.17
CA ASP A 55 8.43 -26.45 -27.80
C ASP A 55 6.89 -26.39 -27.73
N THR A 56 6.19 -27.51 -27.96
CA THR A 56 4.72 -27.59 -27.83
C THR A 56 4.22 -27.44 -26.39
N LEU A 57 5.03 -27.85 -25.39
CA LEU A 57 4.69 -27.66 -23.97
C LEU A 57 4.67 -26.17 -23.59
N LEU A 58 5.66 -25.43 -24.11
CA LEU A 58 5.86 -24.02 -23.82
C LEU A 58 4.82 -23.12 -24.51
N GLU A 59 4.48 -23.43 -25.76
CA GLU A 59 3.43 -22.75 -26.53
C GLU A 59 2.07 -22.83 -25.81
N ARG A 60 1.72 -24.01 -25.27
CA ARG A 60 0.46 -24.20 -24.53
C ARG A 60 0.44 -23.44 -23.21
N GLN A 61 1.53 -23.41 -22.43
CA GLN A 61 1.58 -22.63 -21.18
C GLN A 61 1.42 -21.12 -21.40
N THR A 62 1.94 -20.60 -22.52
CA THR A 62 1.82 -19.19 -22.90
C THR A 62 0.34 -18.79 -23.02
N SER A 63 -0.49 -19.66 -23.59
CA SER A 63 -1.94 -19.44 -23.74
C SER A 63 -2.70 -19.38 -22.40
N TYR A 64 -2.27 -20.10 -21.35
CA TYR A 64 -2.89 -19.99 -20.01
C TYR A 64 -2.54 -18.67 -19.31
N ILE A 65 -1.29 -18.22 -19.43
CA ILE A 65 -0.86 -16.93 -18.88
C ILE A 65 -1.57 -15.77 -19.60
N GLU A 66 -1.73 -15.86 -20.92
CA GLU A 66 -2.54 -14.91 -21.68
C GLU A 66 -4.01 -14.92 -21.24
N TYR A 67 -4.58 -16.10 -21.00
CA TYR A 67 -5.93 -16.23 -20.44
C TYR A 67 -6.04 -15.55 -19.06
N LEU A 68 -5.11 -15.82 -18.14
CA LEU A 68 -5.09 -15.17 -16.83
C LEU A 68 -4.93 -13.65 -16.95
N SER A 69 -4.09 -13.19 -17.88
CA SER A 69 -3.90 -11.77 -18.16
C SER A 69 -5.22 -11.10 -18.59
N ASN A 70 -5.94 -11.70 -19.54
CA ASN A 70 -7.24 -11.21 -20.01
C ASN A 70 -8.30 -11.24 -18.89
N LEU A 71 -8.31 -12.31 -18.09
CA LEU A 71 -9.24 -12.48 -17.00
C LEU A 71 -9.02 -11.42 -15.89
N PHE A 72 -7.78 -11.20 -15.47
CA PHE A 72 -7.45 -10.17 -14.49
C PHE A 72 -7.76 -8.77 -15.03
N HIS A 73 -7.49 -8.51 -16.32
CA HIS A 73 -7.86 -7.27 -16.97
C HIS A 73 -9.36 -6.99 -16.87
N ASP A 74 -10.19 -7.96 -17.26
CA ASP A 74 -11.65 -7.84 -17.22
C ASP A 74 -12.18 -7.65 -15.79
N PHE A 75 -11.72 -8.46 -14.83
CA PHE A 75 -12.12 -8.31 -13.44
C PHE A 75 -11.79 -6.93 -12.88
N ARG A 76 -10.67 -6.33 -13.31
CA ARG A 76 -10.34 -4.98 -12.85
C ARG A 76 -11.34 -3.93 -13.31
N GLN A 77 -11.81 -4.04 -14.55
CA GLN A 77 -12.73 -3.06 -15.11
C GLN A 77 -14.06 -3.08 -14.36
N ILE A 78 -14.45 -4.27 -13.90
CA ILE A 78 -15.81 -4.51 -13.40
C ILE A 78 -15.86 -4.49 -11.87
N ILE A 79 -14.85 -5.06 -11.19
CA ILE A 79 -14.79 -5.22 -9.72
C ILE A 79 -13.41 -4.80 -9.17
N PRO A 80 -13.03 -3.51 -9.30
CA PRO A 80 -11.66 -3.03 -9.02
C PRO A 80 -11.22 -3.12 -7.56
N LYS A 81 -12.15 -3.28 -6.61
CA LYS A 81 -11.88 -3.27 -5.16
C LYS A 81 -11.66 -4.65 -4.56
N LEU A 82 -12.05 -5.72 -5.26
CA LEU A 82 -12.03 -7.09 -4.73
C LEU A 82 -10.67 -7.76 -4.98
N ASP A 83 -10.08 -8.39 -3.96
CA ASP A 83 -8.88 -9.20 -4.11
C ASP A 83 -9.24 -10.57 -4.71
N ILE A 84 -9.02 -10.74 -6.02
CA ILE A 84 -9.34 -11.99 -6.71
C ILE A 84 -8.09 -12.86 -6.79
N ARG A 85 -8.14 -14.01 -6.12
CA ARG A 85 -7.05 -14.97 -6.06
C ARG A 85 -7.38 -16.19 -6.89
N VAL A 86 -6.69 -16.35 -8.01
CA VAL A 86 -6.79 -17.56 -8.82
C VAL A 86 -6.03 -18.69 -8.11
N LEU A 87 -6.73 -19.79 -7.82
CA LEU A 87 -6.12 -20.99 -7.25
C LEU A 87 -5.69 -21.91 -8.39
N VAL A 88 -4.43 -22.33 -8.36
CA VAL A 88 -3.92 -23.34 -9.29
C VAL A 88 -4.22 -24.72 -8.68
N PRO A 89 -4.65 -25.72 -9.48
CA PRO A 89 -4.92 -27.04 -8.97
C PRO A 89 -3.70 -27.68 -8.31
N ILE A 90 -4.01 -28.42 -7.25
CA ILE A 90 -3.05 -29.18 -6.44
C ILE A 90 -2.53 -30.35 -7.29
N LEU A 91 -1.21 -30.45 -7.46
CA LEU A 91 -0.62 -31.58 -8.16
C LEU A 91 -0.83 -32.87 -7.36
N PRO A 92 -1.05 -34.02 -8.02
CA PRO A 92 -1.19 -35.31 -7.33
C PRO A 92 -0.01 -35.55 -6.38
N GLY A 93 -0.29 -35.90 -5.12
CA GLY A 93 0.72 -36.17 -4.09
C GLY A 93 1.23 -34.94 -3.32
N THR A 94 0.69 -33.75 -3.56
CA THR A 94 0.95 -32.59 -2.69
C THR A 94 -0.07 -32.50 -1.57
N CYS A 95 0.38 -32.19 -0.35
CA CYS A 95 -0.52 -32.01 0.78
C CYS A 95 -1.24 -30.65 0.67
N PRO A 96 -2.57 -30.62 0.77
CA PRO A 96 -3.33 -29.38 0.86
C PRO A 96 -2.90 -28.59 2.11
N ALA A 97 -2.71 -27.28 1.94
CA ALA A 97 -2.50 -26.35 3.05
C ALA A 97 -3.72 -25.43 3.18
N PRO A 98 -4.07 -25.00 4.40
CA PRO A 98 -5.11 -23.99 4.61
C PRO A 98 -4.81 -22.72 3.80
N LEU A 99 -5.86 -22.08 3.30
CA LEU A 99 -5.74 -20.77 2.66
C LEU A 99 -5.35 -19.70 3.69
N SER A 100 -4.65 -18.68 3.24
CA SER A 100 -4.19 -17.57 4.07
C SER A 100 -5.37 -16.80 4.67
N ARG A 101 -6.54 -16.84 4.01
CA ARG A 101 -7.80 -16.31 4.52
C ARG A 101 -8.85 -17.42 4.58
N PRO A 102 -9.57 -17.58 5.71
CA PRO A 102 -10.60 -18.60 5.82
C PRO A 102 -11.78 -18.26 4.91
N ILE A 103 -12.26 -19.24 4.15
CA ILE A 103 -13.44 -19.08 3.28
C ILE A 103 -14.69 -19.06 4.17
N GLU A 104 -15.43 -17.95 4.18
CA GLU A 104 -16.67 -17.78 4.96
C GLU A 104 -17.91 -18.26 4.21
N VAL A 105 -17.86 -18.25 2.87
CA VAL A 105 -18.97 -18.63 1.99
C VAL A 105 -18.48 -19.24 0.68
N ILE A 106 -19.17 -20.28 0.21
CA ILE A 106 -19.02 -20.82 -1.14
C ILE A 106 -20.16 -20.30 -2.01
N VAL A 107 -19.81 -19.66 -3.11
CA VAL A 107 -20.78 -19.24 -4.14
C VAL A 107 -20.71 -20.23 -5.28
N SER A 108 -21.80 -20.94 -5.57
CA SER A 108 -21.80 -22.05 -6.52
C SER A 108 -22.89 -21.97 -7.58
N SER A 109 -22.57 -22.42 -8.80
CA SER A 109 -23.59 -22.68 -9.83
C SER A 109 -24.19 -24.08 -9.75
N TYR A 110 -23.78 -24.91 -8.79
CA TYR A 110 -24.47 -26.16 -8.48
C TYR A 110 -25.66 -25.90 -7.54
N PRO A 111 -26.86 -26.42 -7.85
CA PRO A 111 -28.03 -26.26 -7.01
C PRO A 111 -27.95 -27.09 -5.71
N ASP A 112 -27.08 -28.10 -5.66
CA ASP A 112 -26.88 -28.97 -4.51
C ASP A 112 -25.40 -29.06 -4.13
N ILE A 113 -25.11 -28.93 -2.84
CA ILE A 113 -23.78 -29.07 -2.22
C ILE A 113 -23.20 -30.44 -2.52
N SER A 114 -24.00 -31.51 -2.51
CA SER A 114 -23.52 -32.86 -2.80
C SER A 114 -22.91 -32.98 -4.20
N GLN A 115 -23.42 -32.20 -5.16
CA GLN A 115 -22.90 -32.13 -6.52
C GLN A 115 -21.64 -31.28 -6.63
N THR A 116 -21.46 -30.30 -5.72
CA THR A 116 -20.20 -29.57 -5.63
C THR A 116 -19.06 -30.49 -5.27
N GLU A 117 -19.26 -31.47 -4.38
CA GLU A 117 -18.21 -32.42 -3.96
C GLU A 117 -17.61 -33.24 -5.10
N ALA A 118 -18.40 -33.48 -6.16
CA ALA A 118 -17.96 -34.19 -7.37
C ALA A 118 -17.20 -33.29 -8.37
N SER A 119 -17.23 -31.95 -8.20
CA SER A 119 -16.60 -31.01 -9.11
C SER A 119 -15.06 -31.04 -8.99
N PRO A 120 -14.32 -31.11 -10.11
CA PRO A 120 -12.86 -30.95 -10.10
C PRO A 120 -12.41 -29.66 -9.41
N THR A 121 -13.18 -28.59 -9.59
CA THR A 121 -12.96 -27.26 -9.02
C THR A 121 -13.15 -27.25 -7.50
N TYR A 122 -14.15 -27.99 -7.01
CA TYR A 122 -14.36 -28.16 -5.58
C TYR A 122 -13.29 -29.04 -4.94
N ARG A 123 -12.77 -30.06 -5.63
CA ARG A 123 -11.66 -30.87 -5.09
C ARG A 123 -10.41 -30.04 -4.77
N ILE A 124 -10.16 -28.96 -5.50
CA ILE A 124 -9.08 -28.00 -5.21
C ILE A 124 -9.31 -27.31 -3.85
N LEU A 125 -10.58 -27.15 -3.47
CA LEU A 125 -11.03 -26.42 -2.29
C LEU A 125 -11.37 -27.33 -1.10
N SER A 126 -11.85 -28.56 -1.33
CA SER A 126 -12.47 -29.43 -0.33
C SER A 126 -11.53 -29.79 0.81
N GLU A 127 -10.24 -29.85 0.52
CA GLU A 127 -9.20 -30.12 1.52
C GLU A 127 -8.66 -28.85 2.19
N ARG A 128 -9.13 -27.66 1.77
CA ARG A 128 -8.64 -26.33 2.20
C ARG A 128 -9.72 -25.46 2.84
N ILE A 129 -10.99 -25.85 2.73
CA ILE A 129 -12.15 -25.13 3.27
C ILE A 129 -12.54 -25.64 4.66
N LEU A 130 -12.92 -24.71 5.54
CA LEU A 130 -13.44 -24.99 6.89
C LEU A 130 -14.93 -24.62 7.06
N SER A 131 -15.56 -23.91 6.11
CA SER A 131 -16.95 -23.43 6.25
C SER A 131 -17.96 -24.21 5.42
N HIS A 132 -19.20 -24.23 5.92
CA HIS A 132 -20.33 -25.00 5.41
C HIS A 132 -21.45 -24.09 4.86
N LYS A 133 -21.16 -22.81 4.57
CA LYS A 133 -22.16 -21.85 4.08
C LYS A 133 -22.11 -21.76 2.56
N TYR A 134 -23.28 -21.87 1.92
CA TYR A 134 -23.40 -21.92 0.46
C TYR A 134 -24.45 -20.94 -0.07
N ILE A 135 -24.13 -20.29 -1.19
CA ILE A 135 -25.04 -19.45 -1.97
C ILE A 135 -25.11 -20.03 -3.38
N PHE A 136 -26.33 -20.39 -3.81
CA PHE A 136 -26.58 -20.84 -5.17
C PHE A 136 -26.80 -19.65 -6.11
N LEU A 137 -26.03 -19.60 -7.19
CA LEU A 137 -26.18 -18.64 -8.29
C LEU A 137 -26.46 -19.38 -9.61
N PRO A 138 -27.71 -19.35 -10.12
CA PRO A 138 -28.02 -20.00 -11.38
C PRO A 138 -27.28 -19.37 -12.56
N GLU A 139 -26.86 -20.20 -13.52
CA GLU A 139 -26.25 -19.74 -14.76
C GLU A 139 -27.27 -18.98 -15.61
N THR A 140 -26.94 -17.72 -15.94
CA THR A 140 -27.76 -16.92 -16.85
C THR A 140 -27.38 -17.21 -18.29
N THR A 141 -28.39 -17.37 -19.14
CA THR A 141 -28.22 -17.48 -20.59
C THR A 141 -27.94 -16.08 -21.14
N ILE A 142 -26.70 -15.80 -21.57
CA ILE A 142 -26.27 -14.94 -22.71
C ILE A 142 -24.90 -14.25 -22.50
N SER A 143 -24.02 -14.48 -23.49
CA SER A 143 -22.91 -13.71 -24.09
C SER A 143 -21.68 -13.28 -23.27
N LYS A 144 -20.71 -14.19 -23.13
CA LYS A 144 -19.40 -14.18 -23.81
C LYS A 144 -18.72 -15.50 -23.50
N THR A 145 -18.50 -16.33 -24.51
CA THR A 145 -17.86 -17.64 -24.31
C THR A 145 -16.34 -17.44 -24.26
N TYR A 146 -15.76 -17.50 -23.06
CA TYR A 146 -14.38 -17.95 -22.95
C TYR A 146 -14.39 -19.45 -23.23
N LEU A 147 -14.32 -19.81 -24.52
CA LEU A 147 -14.26 -21.20 -24.95
C LEU A 147 -12.94 -21.78 -24.45
N PHE A 148 -12.99 -22.47 -23.32
CA PHE A 148 -12.04 -23.54 -23.05
C PHE A 148 -12.31 -24.61 -24.09
N GLN A 149 -11.35 -24.91 -24.96
CA GLN A 149 -11.42 -26.18 -25.67
C GLN A 149 -10.93 -27.24 -24.68
N GLU A 150 -11.72 -28.29 -24.43
CA GLU A 150 -11.33 -29.42 -23.58
C GLU A 150 -10.00 -30.09 -24.02
N THR A 151 -9.50 -29.74 -25.21
CA THR A 151 -8.23 -30.19 -25.79
C THR A 151 -7.00 -29.38 -25.38
N ASP A 152 -7.16 -28.24 -24.68
CA ASP A 152 -6.04 -27.39 -24.26
C ASP A 152 -5.31 -27.99 -23.05
N ILE A 153 -4.38 -28.90 -23.30
CA ILE A 153 -3.57 -29.52 -22.25
C ILE A 153 -2.52 -28.51 -21.76
N TRP A 154 -2.65 -28.08 -20.50
CA TRP A 154 -1.69 -27.20 -19.84
C TRP A 154 -0.67 -28.00 -19.05
N HIS A 155 0.61 -27.67 -19.20
CA HIS A 155 1.64 -28.27 -18.37
C HIS A 155 1.92 -27.37 -17.17
N VAL A 156 2.05 -27.95 -15.99
CA VAL A 156 2.47 -27.26 -14.77
C VAL A 156 3.84 -27.78 -14.38
N GLY A 157 4.76 -26.88 -14.07
CA GLY A 157 6.09 -27.22 -13.57
C GLY A 157 7.06 -27.71 -14.64
N CYS A 158 7.23 -26.96 -15.73
CA CYS A 158 8.24 -27.27 -16.75
C CYS A 158 9.69 -27.01 -16.28
N HIS A 159 9.87 -26.24 -15.20
CA HIS A 159 11.15 -25.99 -14.56
C HIS A 159 11.15 -26.53 -13.12
N LYS A 160 12.30 -26.96 -12.62
CA LYS A 160 12.41 -27.45 -11.24
C LYS A 160 12.44 -26.28 -10.26
N HIS A 161 13.26 -25.29 -10.59
CA HIS A 161 13.51 -24.11 -9.77
C HIS A 161 13.30 -22.83 -10.57
N ALA A 162 12.29 -22.05 -10.19
CA ALA A 162 11.94 -20.78 -10.83
C ALA A 162 12.39 -19.59 -9.98
N VAL A 163 12.83 -18.50 -10.60
CA VAL A 163 13.13 -17.24 -9.91
C VAL A 163 12.33 -16.08 -10.48
N VAL A 164 11.93 -15.17 -9.60
CA VAL A 164 11.28 -13.90 -9.95
C VAL A 164 11.77 -12.80 -9.02
N GLY A 165 11.95 -11.59 -9.56
CA GLY A 165 12.36 -10.41 -8.80
C GLY A 165 11.37 -9.27 -8.98
N GLY A 166 11.14 -8.50 -7.92
CA GLY A 166 10.23 -7.37 -7.98
C GLY A 166 10.21 -6.55 -6.70
N THR A 167 9.66 -5.34 -6.80
CA THR A 167 9.42 -4.53 -5.60
C THR A 167 8.24 -5.10 -4.81
N PHE A 168 7.22 -5.68 -5.47
CA PHE A 168 6.05 -6.28 -4.83
C PHE A 168 5.37 -5.35 -3.81
N ASP A 169 5.41 -4.04 -4.12
CA ASP A 169 4.79 -2.98 -3.33
C ASP A 169 3.32 -2.82 -3.76
N HIS A 170 2.41 -2.77 -2.78
CA HIS A 170 0.96 -2.69 -3.00
C HIS A 170 0.52 -3.70 -4.07
N LEU A 171 0.60 -4.99 -3.72
CA LEU A 171 0.32 -6.08 -4.66
C LEU A 171 -0.95 -5.79 -5.47
N HIS A 172 -0.81 -5.86 -6.79
CA HIS A 172 -1.84 -5.55 -7.76
C HIS A 172 -1.80 -6.62 -8.85
N GLN A 173 -2.83 -6.71 -9.69
CA GLN A 173 -2.97 -7.81 -10.67
C GLN A 173 -1.73 -8.09 -11.53
N GLY A 174 -0.95 -7.10 -11.94
CA GLY A 174 0.35 -7.33 -12.61
C GLY A 174 1.33 -8.19 -11.78
N HIS A 175 1.45 -7.96 -10.48
CA HIS A 175 2.19 -8.85 -9.58
C HIS A 175 1.53 -10.23 -9.43
N TYR A 176 0.19 -10.29 -9.42
CA TYR A 176 -0.53 -11.56 -9.30
C TYR A 176 -0.27 -12.43 -10.52
N LEU A 177 -0.31 -11.87 -11.73
CA LEU A 177 0.05 -12.58 -12.96
C LEU A 177 1.50 -13.04 -12.93
N LEU A 178 2.43 -12.18 -12.50
CA LEU A 178 3.85 -12.51 -12.39
C LEU A 178 4.09 -13.68 -11.42
N LEU A 179 3.50 -13.62 -10.22
CA LEU A 179 3.63 -14.65 -9.21
C LEU A 179 2.88 -15.94 -9.57
N ALA A 180 1.71 -15.84 -10.21
CA ALA A 180 0.97 -16.98 -10.74
C ALA A 180 1.78 -17.70 -11.82
N ALA A 181 2.39 -16.96 -12.75
CA ALA A 181 3.29 -17.53 -13.75
C ALA A 181 4.48 -18.24 -13.10
N THR A 182 5.12 -17.62 -12.09
CA THR A 182 6.19 -18.27 -11.32
C THR A 182 5.73 -19.57 -10.67
N ALA A 183 4.55 -19.58 -10.03
CA ALA A 183 3.98 -20.76 -9.40
C ALA A 183 3.62 -21.85 -10.43
N LEU A 184 3.18 -21.49 -11.63
CA LEU A 184 2.84 -22.41 -12.71
C LEU A 184 4.06 -23.03 -13.39
N TYR A 185 5.11 -22.24 -13.63
CA TYR A 185 6.32 -22.72 -14.29
C TYR A 185 7.23 -23.56 -13.38
N SER A 186 7.18 -23.36 -12.06
CA SER A 186 7.95 -24.15 -11.09
C SER A 186 7.31 -25.51 -10.81
N SER A 187 8.08 -26.58 -10.66
CA SER A 187 7.59 -27.89 -10.17
C SER A 187 7.94 -28.13 -8.70
N SER A 188 9.10 -27.66 -8.24
CA SER A 188 9.65 -28.01 -6.93
C SER A 188 9.83 -26.81 -6.00
N SER A 189 10.47 -25.73 -6.47
CA SER A 189 10.67 -24.53 -5.65
C SER A 189 10.65 -23.24 -6.45
N CYS A 190 10.33 -22.13 -5.78
CA CYS A 190 10.56 -20.80 -6.34
C CYS A 190 11.32 -19.89 -5.38
N LEU A 191 12.23 -19.10 -5.96
CA LEU A 191 12.92 -18.01 -5.29
C LEU A 191 12.27 -16.69 -5.68
N VAL A 192 11.91 -15.87 -4.69
CA VAL A 192 11.34 -14.55 -4.89
C VAL A 192 12.24 -13.49 -4.28
N GLY A 193 12.83 -12.65 -5.13
CA GLY A 193 13.64 -11.50 -4.72
C GLY A 193 12.76 -10.27 -4.51
N VAL A 194 12.64 -9.80 -3.27
CA VAL A 194 11.84 -8.64 -2.87
C VAL A 194 12.75 -7.41 -2.69
N SER A 195 12.57 -6.37 -3.50
CA SER A 195 13.45 -5.19 -3.50
C SER A 195 13.48 -4.47 -2.15
N SER A 196 14.66 -4.03 -1.73
CA SER A 196 14.90 -3.27 -0.51
C SER A 196 16.07 -2.29 -0.69
N GLY A 197 16.25 -1.39 0.28
CA GLY A 197 17.41 -0.51 0.36
C GLY A 197 17.59 0.34 -0.92
N PRO A 198 18.78 0.31 -1.57
CA PRO A 198 19.09 1.16 -2.72
C PRO A 198 18.08 1.07 -3.88
N LEU A 199 17.47 -0.10 -4.09
CA LEU A 199 16.48 -0.31 -5.17
C LEU A 199 15.18 0.48 -5.00
N LEU A 200 14.92 1.02 -3.80
CA LEU A 200 13.72 1.81 -3.50
C LEU A 200 13.96 3.32 -3.59
N LYS A 201 15.23 3.76 -3.66
CA LYS A 201 15.62 5.17 -3.53
C LYS A 201 14.93 6.09 -4.55
N ASP A 202 14.89 5.66 -5.81
CA ASP A 202 14.37 6.47 -6.91
C ASP A 202 12.89 6.22 -7.21
N LYS A 203 12.19 5.47 -6.35
CA LYS A 203 10.76 5.21 -6.53
C LYS A 203 9.97 6.47 -6.17
N VAL A 204 9.16 6.97 -7.09
CA VAL A 204 8.21 8.08 -6.85
C VAL A 204 7.32 7.74 -5.65
N LEU A 205 7.24 8.59 -4.63
CA LEU A 205 6.58 8.30 -3.34
C LEU A 205 7.17 7.08 -2.60
N ARG A 206 8.50 6.99 -2.48
CA ARG A 206 9.19 5.89 -1.77
C ARG A 206 8.73 5.75 -0.32
N GLU A 207 8.32 6.87 0.28
CA GLU A 207 7.84 6.97 1.65
C GLU A 207 6.53 6.21 1.89
N LEU A 208 5.81 5.92 0.80
CA LEU A 208 4.58 5.13 0.81
C LEU A 208 4.82 3.66 0.41
N VAL A 209 6.06 3.22 0.21
CA VAL A 209 6.33 1.81 -0.06
C VAL A 209 6.05 1.00 1.20
N GLU A 210 5.36 -0.12 1.06
CA GLU A 210 5.06 -0.99 2.19
C GLU A 210 6.34 -1.52 2.85
N PRO A 211 6.36 -1.68 4.19
CA PRO A 211 7.47 -2.31 4.89
C PRO A 211 7.85 -3.65 4.26
N LEU A 212 9.16 -3.93 4.18
CA LEU A 212 9.70 -5.14 3.54
C LEU A 212 9.04 -6.41 4.09
N GLU A 213 8.92 -6.51 5.41
CA GLU A 213 8.30 -7.66 6.08
C GLU A 213 6.85 -7.88 5.63
N GLN A 214 6.06 -6.81 5.53
CA GLN A 214 4.67 -6.89 5.05
C GLN A 214 4.60 -7.33 3.58
N ARG A 215 5.50 -6.83 2.72
CA ARG A 215 5.57 -7.26 1.31
C ARG A 215 5.94 -8.74 1.21
N CYS A 216 6.92 -9.20 1.98
CA CYS A 216 7.31 -10.62 2.03
C CYS A 216 6.16 -11.52 2.50
N ILE A 217 5.43 -11.11 3.55
CA ILE A 217 4.25 -11.85 4.04
C ILE A 217 3.19 -11.94 2.95
N LYS A 218 2.83 -10.83 2.31
CA LYS A 218 1.81 -10.81 1.25
C LYS A 218 2.19 -11.68 0.05
N VAL A 219 3.44 -11.64 -0.38
CA VAL A 219 3.97 -12.51 -1.46
C VAL A 219 3.87 -13.98 -1.05
N LYS A 220 4.29 -14.31 0.18
CA LYS A 220 4.22 -15.67 0.72
C LYS A 220 2.79 -16.18 0.76
N GLU A 221 1.87 -15.42 1.33
CA GLU A 221 0.45 -15.75 1.41
C GLU A 221 -0.12 -16.01 0.01
N LEU A 222 0.17 -15.14 -0.96
CA LEU A 222 -0.35 -15.28 -2.32
C LEU A 222 0.15 -16.56 -3.00
N LEU A 223 1.46 -16.86 -2.90
CA LEU A 223 2.04 -18.06 -3.49
C LEU A 223 1.57 -19.35 -2.80
N GLN A 224 1.43 -19.33 -1.47
CA GLN A 224 0.89 -20.45 -0.71
C GLN A 224 -0.59 -20.70 -1.04
N ASP A 225 -1.37 -19.64 -1.25
CA ASP A 225 -2.74 -19.74 -1.72
C ASP A 225 -2.80 -20.35 -3.12
N MET A 226 -2.03 -19.80 -4.06
CA MET A 226 -1.98 -20.26 -5.45
C MET A 226 -1.52 -21.71 -5.57
N ARG A 227 -0.45 -22.09 -4.87
CA ARG A 227 0.16 -23.43 -4.97
C ARG A 227 0.69 -23.92 -3.61
N PRO A 228 -0.15 -24.55 -2.79
CA PRO A 228 0.28 -25.12 -1.52
C PRO A 228 1.33 -26.23 -1.76
N GLY A 229 2.33 -26.31 -0.88
CA GLY A 229 3.39 -27.31 -0.97
C GLY A 229 4.58 -26.95 -1.88
N LEU A 230 4.51 -25.86 -2.65
CA LEU A 230 5.67 -25.33 -3.35
C LEU A 230 6.72 -24.84 -2.34
N LYS A 231 7.98 -25.26 -2.46
CA LYS A 231 9.05 -24.74 -1.60
C LYS A 231 9.32 -23.28 -1.97
N LEU A 232 9.03 -22.37 -1.05
CA LEU A 232 9.21 -20.93 -1.25
C LEU A 232 10.48 -20.44 -0.54
N ASP A 233 11.31 -19.73 -1.27
CA ASP A 233 12.41 -18.95 -0.70
C ASP A 233 12.21 -17.47 -1.03
N ILE A 234 11.99 -16.64 -0.02
CA ILE A 234 11.71 -15.21 -0.20
C ILE A 234 12.85 -14.44 0.44
N VAL A 235 13.58 -13.70 -0.39
CA VAL A 235 14.80 -13.01 0.04
C VAL A 235 14.73 -11.53 -0.29
N SER A 236 15.33 -10.71 0.58
CA SER A 236 15.51 -9.29 0.29
C SER A 236 16.65 -9.10 -0.71
N ILE A 237 16.41 -8.32 -1.76
CA ILE A 237 17.44 -7.95 -2.73
C ILE A 237 17.75 -6.46 -2.64
N THR A 238 19.03 -6.12 -2.73
CA THR A 238 19.55 -4.74 -2.67
C THR A 238 20.16 -4.28 -4.00
N ASP A 239 20.29 -5.20 -4.95
CA ASP A 239 20.76 -4.96 -6.31
C ASP A 239 19.87 -5.69 -7.34
N PRO A 240 19.93 -5.34 -8.63
CA PRO A 240 19.05 -5.91 -9.65
C PRO A 240 19.25 -7.40 -9.95
N TYR A 241 20.36 -8.00 -9.52
CA TYR A 241 20.69 -9.40 -9.79
C TYR A 241 20.28 -10.29 -8.62
N GLY A 242 20.61 -9.89 -7.39
CA GLY A 242 20.35 -10.68 -6.19
C GLY A 242 20.92 -12.10 -6.29
N PRO A 243 20.23 -13.13 -5.73
CA PRO A 243 20.74 -14.49 -5.72
C PRO A 243 20.72 -15.16 -7.11
N SER A 244 20.12 -14.53 -8.12
CA SER A 244 20.05 -15.10 -9.48
C SER A 244 21.41 -15.26 -10.15
N ILE A 245 22.47 -14.60 -9.64
CA ILE A 245 23.85 -14.74 -10.14
C ILE A 245 24.75 -15.56 -9.20
N THR A 246 24.20 -16.11 -8.12
CA THR A 246 24.94 -16.95 -7.17
C THR A 246 24.37 -18.37 -7.11
N GLU A 247 23.06 -18.53 -7.28
CA GLU A 247 22.37 -19.81 -7.22
C GLU A 247 22.48 -20.58 -8.56
N THR A 248 23.12 -21.75 -8.51
CA THR A 248 23.37 -22.60 -9.69
C THR A 248 22.16 -23.47 -10.05
N GLU A 249 21.34 -23.83 -9.08
CA GLU A 249 20.19 -24.73 -9.25
C GLU A 249 18.97 -24.08 -9.93
N LEU A 250 19.02 -22.77 -10.21
CA LEU A 250 17.93 -22.05 -10.88
C LEU A 250 17.87 -22.40 -12.38
N ASP A 251 16.66 -22.70 -12.88
CA ASP A 251 16.46 -23.12 -14.27
C ASP A 251 15.79 -22.06 -15.14
N CYS A 252 14.95 -21.20 -14.54
CA CYS A 252 14.21 -20.18 -15.27
C CYS A 252 14.01 -18.90 -14.49
N LEU A 253 13.91 -17.79 -15.22
CA LEU A 253 13.63 -16.45 -14.71
C LEU A 253 12.34 -15.94 -15.33
N ILE A 254 11.37 -15.56 -14.48
CA ILE A 254 10.10 -15.00 -14.92
C ILE A 254 10.22 -13.48 -14.87
N VAL A 255 9.97 -12.82 -16.00
CA VAL A 255 10.02 -11.37 -16.15
C VAL A 255 8.76 -10.85 -16.82
N SER A 256 8.38 -9.62 -16.49
CA SER A 256 7.40 -8.88 -17.29
C SER A 256 8.05 -8.36 -18.57
N GLU A 257 7.25 -8.01 -19.59
CA GLU A 257 7.78 -7.36 -20.79
C GLU A 257 8.63 -6.12 -20.49
N GLU A 258 8.30 -5.38 -19.42
CA GLU A 258 9.02 -4.17 -19.02
C GLU A 258 10.40 -4.47 -18.44
N THR A 259 10.52 -5.61 -17.77
CA THR A 259 11.74 -6.03 -17.07
C THR A 259 12.56 -7.03 -17.86
N LEU A 260 12.21 -7.29 -19.13
CA LEU A 260 12.95 -8.20 -20.02
C LEU A 260 14.44 -7.86 -20.11
N LYS A 261 14.77 -6.57 -20.32
CA LYS A 261 16.16 -6.11 -20.38
C LYS A 261 16.94 -6.40 -19.10
N ALA A 262 16.27 -6.36 -17.94
CA ALA A 262 16.89 -6.69 -16.67
C ALA A 262 17.15 -8.21 -16.58
N GLY A 263 16.23 -9.05 -17.05
CA GLY A 263 16.44 -10.49 -17.14
C GLY A 263 17.58 -10.89 -18.08
N GLU A 264 17.69 -10.23 -19.23
CA GLU A 264 18.83 -10.39 -20.15
C GLU A 264 20.15 -9.99 -19.48
N ALA A 265 20.15 -8.92 -18.68
CA ALA A 265 21.31 -8.48 -17.92
C ALA A 265 21.75 -9.51 -16.87
N VAL A 266 20.80 -10.17 -16.19
CA VAL A 266 21.07 -11.30 -15.30
C VAL A 266 21.79 -12.41 -16.05
N ASN A 267 21.29 -12.81 -17.23
CA ASN A 267 21.92 -13.87 -18.02
C ASN A 267 23.32 -13.50 -18.52
N ARG A 268 23.56 -12.23 -18.91
CA ARG A 268 24.92 -11.77 -19.21
C ARG A 268 25.84 -11.92 -18.00
N LYS A 269 25.37 -11.52 -16.82
CA LYS A 269 26.17 -11.61 -15.59
C LYS A 269 26.46 -13.05 -15.18
N ARG A 270 25.49 -13.94 -15.34
CA ARG A 270 25.67 -15.39 -15.14
C ARG A 270 26.76 -15.96 -16.06
N LEU A 271 26.75 -15.60 -17.34
CA LEU A 271 27.80 -16.03 -18.29
C LEU A 271 29.18 -15.49 -17.92
N GLU A 272 29.28 -14.21 -17.53
CA GLU A 272 30.54 -13.62 -17.05
C GLU A 272 31.10 -14.36 -15.83
N SER A 273 30.23 -14.91 -14.98
CA SER A 273 30.58 -15.69 -13.79
C SER A 273 30.66 -17.21 -14.05
N GLY A 274 30.63 -17.66 -15.31
CA GLY A 274 30.76 -19.08 -15.68
C GLY A 274 29.53 -19.94 -15.39
N MET A 275 28.37 -19.35 -15.16
CA MET A 275 27.11 -20.06 -14.91
C MET A 275 26.29 -20.24 -16.20
N SER A 276 25.40 -21.25 -16.20
CA SER A 276 24.42 -21.46 -17.27
C SER A 276 23.39 -20.31 -17.30
N GLN A 277 22.89 -19.98 -18.49
CA GLN A 277 21.80 -19.03 -18.63
C GLN A 277 20.49 -19.62 -18.08
N LEU A 278 19.67 -18.75 -17.48
CA LEU A 278 18.30 -19.08 -17.11
C LEU A 278 17.41 -18.97 -18.34
N TYR A 279 16.45 -19.89 -18.47
CA TYR A 279 15.39 -19.73 -19.46
C TYR A 279 14.49 -18.55 -19.06
N ILE A 280 14.33 -17.55 -19.93
CA ILE A 280 13.52 -16.36 -19.61
C ILE A 280 12.09 -16.57 -20.08
N HIS A 281 11.15 -16.61 -19.15
CA HIS A 281 9.72 -16.55 -19.43
C HIS A 281 9.26 -15.10 -19.38
N LYS A 282 8.80 -14.58 -20.52
CA LYS A 282 8.28 -13.22 -20.65
C LYS A 282 6.76 -13.24 -20.48
N ILE A 283 6.23 -12.50 -19.51
CA ILE A 283 4.78 -12.35 -19.29
C ILE A 283 4.26 -10.98 -19.75
N PRO A 284 3.02 -10.90 -20.26
CA PRO A 284 2.43 -9.65 -20.74
C PRO A 284 2.16 -8.65 -19.61
N ILE A 285 2.08 -7.37 -19.98
CA ILE A 285 1.67 -6.30 -19.06
C ILE A 285 0.15 -6.20 -19.06
N ILE A 286 -0.45 -6.26 -17.87
CA ILE A 286 -1.88 -5.97 -17.72
C ILE A 286 -2.08 -4.44 -17.83
N ALA A 287 -2.62 -4.00 -18.96
CA ALA A 287 -3.03 -2.62 -19.16
C ALA A 287 -4.18 -2.24 -18.21
N GLY A 288 -4.17 -1.02 -17.67
CA GLY A 288 -5.30 -0.46 -16.93
C GLY A 288 -6.25 0.33 -17.82
N THR A 289 -7.43 0.71 -17.30
CA THR A 289 -8.51 1.38 -18.02
C THR A 289 -8.11 2.69 -18.70
N ASN A 290 -7.14 3.43 -18.16
CA ASN A 290 -6.60 4.67 -18.75
C ASN A 290 -5.07 4.85 -18.62
N ASN A 291 -4.37 3.91 -17.97
CA ASN A 291 -2.91 3.95 -17.76
C ASN A 291 -2.39 2.59 -17.25
N LYS A 292 -1.08 2.38 -17.36
CA LYS A 292 -0.35 1.21 -16.83
C LYS A 292 -0.68 0.93 -15.35
N LEU A 293 -0.97 -0.33 -15.02
CA LEU A 293 -1.05 -0.77 -13.64
C LEU A 293 0.35 -0.81 -13.03
N SER A 294 0.59 -0.03 -11.97
CA SER A 294 1.87 -0.03 -11.28
C SER A 294 1.71 0.27 -9.80
N SER A 295 2.68 -0.17 -8.99
CA SER A 295 2.80 0.23 -7.58
C SER A 295 2.82 1.74 -7.39
N THR A 296 3.35 2.51 -8.35
CA THR A 296 3.32 3.98 -8.30
C THR A 296 1.89 4.50 -8.33
N GLN A 297 1.03 3.96 -9.18
CA GLN A 297 -0.38 4.38 -9.20
C GLN A 297 -1.10 3.99 -7.90
N GLN A 298 -0.79 2.82 -7.33
CA GLN A 298 -1.36 2.41 -6.04
C GLN A 298 -0.98 3.38 -4.91
N ARG A 299 0.29 3.77 -4.85
CA ARG A 299 0.78 4.79 -3.89
C ARG A 299 0.15 6.15 -4.12
N ASN A 300 -0.12 6.54 -5.37
CA ASN A 300 -0.86 7.78 -5.65
C ASN A 300 -2.32 7.68 -5.17
N ASN A 301 -2.97 6.53 -5.37
CA ASN A 301 -4.38 6.34 -5.04
C ASN A 301 -4.67 6.39 -3.54
N ILE A 302 -3.69 6.08 -2.67
CA ILE A 302 -3.88 6.13 -1.22
C ILE A 302 -3.75 7.54 -0.63
N LEU A 303 -3.29 8.52 -1.40
CA LEU A 303 -3.20 9.92 -0.96
C LEU A 303 -4.60 10.52 -0.79
N GLY A 304 -4.81 11.24 0.30
CA GLY A 304 -6.11 11.81 0.65
C GLY A 304 -7.15 10.80 1.18
N ILE A 305 -6.86 9.49 1.14
CA ILE A 305 -7.76 8.46 1.67
C ILE A 305 -7.52 8.30 3.18
N TYR A 306 -8.61 8.25 3.94
CA TYR A 306 -8.58 7.99 5.38
C TYR A 306 -8.12 6.56 5.72
N ARG A 307 -7.27 6.44 6.72
CA ARG A 307 -6.70 5.20 7.26
C ARG A 307 -7.09 5.06 8.74
N GLU A 308 -7.74 3.94 9.07
CA GLU A 308 -8.19 3.64 10.44
C GLU A 308 -7.05 3.37 11.44
N GLN A 309 -5.90 2.90 10.96
CA GLN A 309 -4.66 2.75 11.75
C GLN A 309 -3.79 3.99 11.56
N PRO A 310 -3.27 4.59 12.65
CA PRO A 310 -2.32 3.96 13.60
C PRO A 310 -2.76 3.95 15.09
N PRO A 311 -2.03 3.22 15.98
CA PRO A 311 -2.52 2.75 17.29
C PRO A 311 -2.33 3.70 18.49
N THR A 312 -2.10 5.01 18.30
CA THR A 312 -1.90 5.93 19.44
C THR A 312 -3.23 6.45 20.00
N GLN A 313 -3.27 6.66 21.31
CA GLN A 313 -4.49 6.86 22.11
C GLN A 313 -5.15 8.18 21.75
N LYS A 314 -6.10 8.08 20.81
CA LYS A 314 -7.03 9.11 20.35
C LYS A 314 -7.55 9.95 21.52
N ARG A 315 -7.84 11.24 21.25
CA ARG A 315 -8.59 12.12 22.15
C ARG A 315 -9.70 11.32 22.83
N LYS A 316 -9.63 11.20 24.16
CA LYS A 316 -10.38 10.20 24.97
C LYS A 316 -11.88 10.16 24.68
N GLN A 317 -12.44 11.26 24.17
CA GLN A 317 -13.79 11.35 23.68
C GLN A 317 -13.83 12.23 22.42
N LYS A 318 -14.28 11.66 21.30
CA LYS A 318 -14.59 12.44 20.10
C LYS A 318 -15.77 13.35 20.41
N CYS A 319 -15.58 14.66 20.27
CA CYS A 319 -16.63 15.65 20.47
C CYS A 319 -16.40 16.84 19.55
N MET A 320 -17.46 17.61 19.31
CA MET A 320 -17.37 18.79 18.46
C MET A 320 -16.56 19.91 19.14
N PRO A 321 -15.84 20.76 18.36
CA PRO A 321 -15.56 20.60 16.93
C PRO A 321 -14.63 19.42 16.68
N TYR A 322 -14.77 18.76 15.53
CA TYR A 322 -13.85 17.71 15.12
C TYR A 322 -12.46 18.31 14.85
N VAL A 323 -11.42 17.78 15.47
CA VAL A 323 -10.07 18.38 15.44
C VAL A 323 -9.16 17.57 14.54
N ILE A 324 -8.65 18.20 13.48
CA ILE A 324 -7.61 17.65 12.61
C ILE A 324 -6.28 18.24 13.03
N GLY A 325 -5.30 17.39 13.34
CA GLY A 325 -3.91 17.79 13.44
C GLY A 325 -3.27 17.79 12.07
N LEU A 326 -2.84 18.95 11.55
CA LEU A 326 -2.12 19.05 10.30
C LEU A 326 -0.63 19.26 10.59
N THR A 327 0.20 18.30 10.17
CA THR A 327 1.65 18.35 10.34
C THR A 327 2.39 18.05 9.04
N GLY A 328 3.69 18.30 9.01
CA GLY A 328 4.53 18.06 7.85
C GLY A 328 5.94 18.62 8.00
N GLY A 329 6.88 18.04 7.25
CA GLY A 329 8.27 18.51 7.22
C GLY A 329 8.43 19.89 6.59
N THR A 330 9.65 20.42 6.66
CA THR A 330 9.99 21.67 5.97
C THR A 330 9.69 21.58 4.47
N CYS A 331 9.08 22.64 3.91
CA CYS A 331 8.71 22.72 2.48
C CYS A 331 7.67 21.67 1.99
N SER A 332 6.98 21.00 2.91
CA SER A 332 5.90 20.03 2.62
C SER A 332 4.60 20.62 2.04
N GLY A 333 4.46 21.95 1.98
CA GLY A 333 3.24 22.60 1.49
C GLY A 333 2.13 22.75 2.54
N LYS A 334 2.40 22.43 3.81
CA LYS A 334 1.48 22.52 4.95
C LYS A 334 0.66 23.83 4.99
N THR A 335 1.31 24.98 4.88
CA THR A 335 0.62 26.30 4.91
C THR A 335 -0.38 26.48 3.76
N SER A 336 -0.08 25.96 2.57
CA SER A 336 -1.00 26.00 1.43
C SER A 336 -2.23 25.12 1.67
N ILE A 337 -2.02 23.91 2.20
CA ILE A 337 -3.09 22.98 2.59
C ILE A 337 -3.97 23.58 3.69
N ALA A 338 -3.38 24.16 4.73
CA ALA A 338 -4.12 24.83 5.81
C ALA A 338 -4.98 25.98 5.28
N THR A 339 -4.44 26.79 4.36
CA THR A 339 -5.16 27.90 3.72
C THR A 339 -6.35 27.38 2.90
N TYR A 340 -6.16 26.31 2.13
CA TYR A 340 -7.22 25.70 1.34
C TYR A 340 -8.32 25.05 2.21
N LEU A 341 -7.95 24.38 3.30
CA LEU A 341 -8.91 23.89 4.29
C LEU A 341 -9.71 25.04 4.93
N GLY A 342 -9.06 26.17 5.20
CA GLY A 342 -9.71 27.39 5.67
C GLY A 342 -10.77 27.90 4.70
N SER A 343 -10.48 27.92 3.39
CA SER A 343 -11.48 28.31 2.38
C SER A 343 -12.63 27.32 2.22
N LYS A 344 -12.48 26.08 2.72
CA LYS A 344 -13.56 25.07 2.81
C LYS A 344 -14.37 25.18 4.10
N GLY A 345 -14.05 26.13 4.99
CA GLY A 345 -14.79 26.41 6.21
C GLY A 345 -14.20 25.80 7.48
N ALA A 346 -12.98 25.26 7.44
CA ALA A 346 -12.27 24.85 8.66
C ALA A 346 -11.77 26.06 9.45
N TYR A 347 -11.86 26.01 10.78
CA TYR A 347 -11.21 26.99 11.64
C TYR A 347 -9.73 26.62 11.83
N ILE A 348 -8.83 27.46 11.32
CA ILE A 348 -7.39 27.18 11.32
C ILE A 348 -6.72 27.74 12.58
N ILE A 349 -6.13 26.86 13.37
CA ILE A 349 -5.34 27.17 14.57
C ILE A 349 -3.86 27.02 14.21
N ASN A 350 -3.17 28.14 14.00
CA ASN A 350 -1.75 28.14 13.66
C ASN A 350 -0.88 28.09 14.92
N CYS A 351 -0.21 26.96 15.19
CA CYS A 351 0.62 26.80 16.39
C CYS A 351 1.91 27.62 16.37
N ASP A 352 2.45 27.98 15.20
CA ASP A 352 3.61 28.88 15.12
C ASP A 352 3.22 30.29 15.62
N ARG A 353 2.00 30.74 15.29
CA ARG A 353 1.42 31.97 15.83
C ARG A 353 1.17 31.85 17.34
N LEU A 354 0.56 30.76 17.80
CA LEU A 354 0.33 30.53 19.23
C LEU A 354 1.62 30.48 20.03
N GLY A 355 2.71 29.96 19.46
CA GLY A 355 4.02 30.01 20.09
C GLY A 355 4.45 31.43 20.40
N HIS A 356 4.32 32.36 19.44
CA HIS A 356 4.61 33.78 19.69
C HIS A 356 3.69 34.41 20.75
N GLU A 357 2.41 34.02 20.76
CA GLU A 357 1.43 34.52 21.72
C GLU A 357 1.69 34.03 23.15
N SER A 358 2.17 32.78 23.28
CA SER A 358 2.36 32.10 24.56
C SER A 358 3.30 32.79 25.53
N TYR A 359 4.24 33.60 25.01
CA TYR A 359 5.26 34.30 25.78
C TYR A 359 5.21 35.82 25.59
N LYS A 360 4.04 36.38 25.24
CA LYS A 360 3.84 37.84 25.30
C LYS A 360 4.19 38.38 26.70
N SER A 361 4.69 39.62 26.74
CA SER A 361 5.09 40.26 28.00
C SER A 361 3.98 40.19 29.05
N GLY A 362 4.34 39.75 30.25
CA GLY A 362 3.41 39.56 31.38
C GLY A 362 2.75 38.17 31.46
N THR A 363 2.97 37.28 30.50
CA THR A 363 2.52 35.88 30.61
C THR A 363 3.41 35.06 31.55
N PRO A 364 2.90 33.97 32.16
CA PRO A 364 3.72 33.07 32.97
C PRO A 364 4.91 32.48 32.19
N THR A 365 4.70 32.14 30.91
CA THR A 365 5.74 31.62 30.01
C THR A 365 6.84 32.66 29.80
N PHE A 366 6.48 33.93 29.57
CA PHE A 366 7.45 35.03 29.44
C PHE A 366 8.38 35.11 30.66
N HIS A 367 7.82 35.07 31.87
CA HIS A 367 8.62 35.14 33.09
C HIS A 367 9.58 33.95 33.22
N ARG A 368 9.11 32.73 32.93
CA ARG A 368 9.96 31.52 32.94
C ARG A 368 11.09 31.59 31.91
N LEU A 369 10.84 32.15 30.73
CA LEU A 369 11.88 32.31 29.70
C LEU A 369 12.94 33.33 30.13
N VAL A 370 12.53 34.48 30.67
CA VAL A 370 13.48 35.49 31.17
C VAL A 370 14.32 34.95 32.33
N GLU A 371 13.72 34.16 33.23
CA GLU A 371 14.42 33.49 34.33
C GLU A 371 15.44 32.46 33.80
N SER A 372 15.07 31.67 32.80
CA SER A 372 15.89 30.56 32.29
C SER A 372 17.03 31.01 31.40
N PHE A 373 16.82 32.05 30.59
CA PHE A 373 17.74 32.46 29.52
C PHE A 373 18.32 33.88 29.74
N GLY A 374 17.87 34.58 30.78
CA GLY A 374 18.37 35.89 31.17
C GLY A 374 17.63 37.08 30.52
N THR A 375 17.82 38.25 31.12
CA THR A 375 17.21 39.53 30.69
C THR A 375 17.79 40.07 29.39
N SER A 376 18.94 39.55 28.94
CA SER A 376 19.52 39.85 27.63
C SER A 376 18.66 39.38 26.45
N LEU A 377 17.62 38.58 26.71
CA LEU A 377 16.59 38.22 25.72
C LEU A 377 15.60 39.35 25.42
N LEU A 378 15.55 40.42 26.21
CA LEU A 378 14.55 41.45 26.05
C LEU A 378 14.98 42.51 25.04
N ASP A 379 14.06 42.89 24.15
CA ASP A 379 14.21 44.05 23.30
C ASP A 379 13.99 45.36 24.07
N HIS A 380 14.14 46.49 23.37
CA HIS A 380 13.96 47.83 23.94
C HIS A 380 12.55 48.09 24.49
N ASN A 381 11.55 47.27 24.12
CA ASN A 381 10.16 47.39 24.57
C ASN A 381 9.83 46.40 25.70
N GLY A 382 10.81 45.65 26.21
CA GLY A 382 10.58 44.61 27.22
C GLY A 382 9.85 43.38 26.69
N SER A 383 9.89 43.16 25.38
CA SER A 383 9.39 41.94 24.73
C SER A 383 10.55 40.99 24.41
N ILE A 384 10.27 39.70 24.21
CA ILE A 384 11.31 38.74 23.84
C ILE A 384 11.82 39.02 22.42
N ASP A 385 13.12 39.28 22.29
CA ASP A 385 13.82 39.32 21.01
C ASP A 385 14.00 37.89 20.48
N ARG A 386 13.12 37.52 19.55
CA ARG A 386 13.10 36.22 18.89
C ARG A 386 14.39 35.90 18.15
N LYS A 387 15.11 36.88 17.61
CA LYS A 387 16.38 36.63 16.92
C LYS A 387 17.45 36.22 17.92
N SER A 388 17.53 36.94 19.04
CA SER A 388 18.45 36.61 20.13
C SER A 388 18.12 35.25 20.75
N LEU A 389 16.83 34.97 21.01
CA LEU A 389 16.39 33.67 21.50
C LEU A 389 16.75 32.54 20.52
N ALA A 390 16.46 32.71 19.23
CA ALA A 390 16.79 31.74 18.19
C ALA A 390 18.30 31.44 18.14
N ASN A 391 19.15 32.46 18.17
CA ASN A 391 20.60 32.27 18.17
C ASN A 391 21.09 31.45 19.37
N ILE A 392 20.50 31.67 20.55
CA ILE A 392 20.85 30.92 21.76
C ILE A 392 20.42 29.46 21.62
N VAL A 393 19.15 29.20 21.28
CA VAL A 393 18.60 27.83 21.29
C VAL A 393 19.04 26.98 20.11
N PHE A 394 19.29 27.57 18.94
CA PHE A 394 19.80 26.79 17.79
C PHE A 394 21.30 26.50 17.86
N SER A 395 22.02 27.12 18.80
CA SER A 395 23.44 26.83 19.06
C SER A 395 23.65 25.70 20.08
N ASP A 396 22.59 25.27 20.78
CA ASP A 396 22.68 24.44 21.98
C ASP A 396 21.41 23.59 22.15
N ALA A 397 21.53 22.27 21.93
CA ALA A 397 20.41 21.34 21.94
C ALA A 397 19.70 21.26 23.31
N ASP A 398 20.44 21.41 24.42
CA ASP A 398 19.86 21.36 25.76
C ASP A 398 19.00 22.61 26.01
N LYS A 399 19.43 23.76 25.51
CA LYS A 399 18.65 25.00 25.55
C LYS A 399 17.40 24.95 24.67
N LEU A 400 17.49 24.32 23.51
CA LEU A 400 16.31 24.09 22.66
C LEU A 400 15.29 23.19 23.37
N ASN A 401 15.76 22.13 24.02
CA ASN A 401 14.90 21.25 24.81
C ASN A 401 14.25 21.99 25.98
N LEU A 402 15.00 22.82 26.71
CA LEU A 402 14.46 23.65 27.79
C LEU A 402 13.40 24.64 27.28
N LEU A 403 13.65 25.30 26.15
CA LEU A 403 12.66 26.18 25.51
C LEU A 403 11.37 25.42 25.20
N ASN A 404 11.48 24.26 24.57
CA ASN A 404 10.35 23.41 24.21
C ASN A 404 9.55 22.97 25.45
N GLN A 405 10.21 22.57 26.53
CA GLN A 405 9.56 22.19 27.79
C GLN A 405 8.76 23.34 28.43
N ILE A 406 9.21 24.58 28.25
CA ILE A 406 8.51 25.76 28.78
C ILE A 406 7.34 26.15 27.86
N VAL A 407 7.57 26.15 26.55
CA VAL A 407 6.65 26.76 25.57
C VAL A 407 5.57 25.79 25.09
N TRP A 408 5.88 24.51 24.87
CA TRP A 408 4.90 23.56 24.33
C TRP A 408 3.65 23.37 25.21
N PRO A 409 3.75 23.27 26.55
CA PRO A 409 2.57 23.23 27.40
C PRO A 409 1.69 24.47 27.24
N ALA A 410 2.30 25.66 27.18
CA ALA A 410 1.56 26.92 27.01
C ALA A 410 0.87 27.01 25.63
N ILE A 411 1.49 26.48 24.57
CA ILE A 411 0.84 26.38 23.25
C ILE A 411 -0.35 25.42 23.31
N ALA A 412 -0.21 24.28 24.00
CA ALA A 412 -1.28 23.30 24.13
C ALA A 412 -2.50 23.89 24.86
N ASP A 413 -2.28 24.68 25.92
CA ASP A 413 -3.35 25.39 26.64
C ASP A 413 -4.07 26.38 25.72
N LEU A 414 -3.33 27.26 25.02
CA LEU A 414 -3.90 28.22 24.05
C LEU A 414 -4.64 27.52 22.90
N MET A 415 -4.16 26.37 22.46
CA MET A 415 -4.83 25.56 21.45
C MET A 415 -6.19 25.06 21.95
N GLN A 416 -6.28 24.57 23.19
CA GLN A 416 -7.55 24.14 23.80
C GLN A 416 -8.51 25.31 23.98
N GLU A 417 -8.01 26.49 24.33
CA GLU A 417 -8.83 27.72 24.38
C GLU A 417 -9.42 28.05 23.00
N CYS A 418 -8.61 28.00 21.94
CA CYS A 418 -9.07 28.23 20.57
C CYS A 418 -10.13 27.20 20.14
N ILE A 419 -9.94 25.92 20.46
CA ILE A 419 -10.91 24.86 20.17
C ILE A 419 -12.22 25.09 20.91
N THR A 420 -12.15 25.51 22.18
CA THR A 420 -13.32 25.81 23.01
C THR A 420 -14.08 27.02 22.48
N GLU A 421 -13.38 28.04 22.00
CA GLU A 421 -14.03 29.22 21.40
C GLU A 421 -14.69 28.86 20.06
N ALA A 422 -14.00 28.10 19.21
CA ALA A 422 -14.57 27.61 17.96
C ALA A 422 -15.85 26.78 18.20
N LEU A 423 -15.90 25.98 19.27
CA LEU A 423 -17.12 25.27 19.68
C LEU A 423 -18.28 26.23 19.97
N ARG A 424 -18.03 27.32 20.70
CA ARG A 424 -19.04 28.33 21.04
C ARG A 424 -19.56 29.04 19.80
N GLU A 425 -18.69 29.28 18.82
CA GLU A 425 -19.05 29.87 17.52
C GLU A 425 -19.77 28.87 16.58
N GLY A 426 -19.96 27.62 16.99
CA GLY A 426 -20.65 26.60 16.20
C GLY A 426 -19.80 26.04 15.05
N VAL A 427 -18.48 26.21 15.11
CA VAL A 427 -17.54 25.62 14.14
C VAL A 427 -17.65 24.10 14.20
N LYS A 428 -17.65 23.46 13.03
CA LYS A 428 -17.72 22.00 12.93
C LYS A 428 -16.36 21.32 12.96
N VAL A 429 -15.36 21.93 12.33
CA VAL A 429 -14.03 21.35 12.13
C VAL A 429 -12.97 22.39 12.45
N CYS A 430 -12.03 22.01 13.32
CA CYS A 430 -10.81 22.78 13.59
C CYS A 430 -9.61 22.07 12.97
N VAL A 431 -8.66 22.83 12.44
CA VAL A 431 -7.38 22.31 11.94
C VAL A 431 -6.27 22.94 12.76
N VAL A 432 -5.58 22.13 13.55
CA VAL A 432 -4.39 22.52 14.30
C VAL A 432 -3.18 22.37 13.39
N ASP A 433 -2.67 23.49 12.89
CA ASP A 433 -1.50 23.55 12.02
C ASP A 433 -0.20 23.63 12.85
N ALA A 434 0.53 22.52 12.97
CA ALA A 434 1.73 22.40 13.80
C ALA A 434 2.85 21.59 13.13
N ALA A 435 4.01 22.21 12.92
CA ALA A 435 5.19 21.53 12.37
C ALA A 435 5.77 20.46 13.32
N VAL A 436 5.64 20.68 14.63
CA VAL A 436 6.18 19.84 15.71
C VAL A 436 5.12 18.94 16.36
N MET A 437 4.01 18.66 15.67
CA MET A 437 2.86 17.95 16.25
C MET A 437 3.25 16.61 16.90
N LEU A 438 4.06 15.81 16.20
CA LEU A 438 4.46 14.48 16.64
C LEU A 438 5.64 14.53 17.62
N GLU A 439 6.53 15.50 17.43
CA GLU A 439 7.67 15.75 18.30
C GLU A 439 7.22 16.25 19.69
N ALA A 440 6.12 17.00 19.75
CA ALA A 440 5.53 17.54 20.98
C ALA A 440 4.47 16.62 21.63
N GLY A 441 4.15 15.47 21.02
CA GLY A 441 3.14 14.54 21.54
C GLY A 441 1.71 15.10 21.47
N TRP A 442 1.42 16.01 20.54
CA TRP A 442 0.11 16.65 20.41
C TRP A 442 -0.88 15.83 19.57
N GLU A 443 -0.46 14.71 18.98
CA GLU A 443 -1.35 13.81 18.26
C GLU A 443 -2.48 13.23 19.13
N ASP A 444 -2.28 13.12 20.44
CA ASP A 444 -3.29 12.64 21.39
C ASP A 444 -4.40 13.69 21.65
N ASN A 445 -4.18 14.94 21.24
CA ASN A 445 -5.13 16.05 21.40
C ASN A 445 -6.04 16.27 20.18
N VAL A 446 -5.89 15.47 19.12
CA VAL A 446 -6.66 15.59 17.87
C VAL A 446 -7.46 14.31 17.59
N ASP A 447 -8.51 14.43 16.78
CA ASP A 447 -9.35 13.30 16.38
C ASP A 447 -8.76 12.54 15.17
N GLU A 448 -8.06 13.26 14.29
CA GLU A 448 -7.32 12.71 13.14
C GLU A 448 -6.01 13.47 12.90
N LEU A 449 -4.94 12.73 12.58
CA LEU A 449 -3.67 13.29 12.13
C LEU A 449 -3.56 13.26 10.60
N TRP A 450 -3.38 14.44 10.01
CA TRP A 450 -3.13 14.63 8.58
C TRP A 450 -1.67 15.04 8.39
N VAL A 451 -0.95 14.29 7.55
CA VAL A 451 0.47 14.55 7.26
C VAL A 451 0.64 15.03 5.84
N ALA A 452 1.13 16.25 5.70
CA ALA A 452 1.64 16.80 4.45
C ALA A 452 3.12 16.43 4.28
N PHE A 453 3.49 15.90 3.13
CA PHE A 453 4.89 15.63 2.81
C PHE A 453 5.23 15.96 1.35
N VAL A 454 6.52 16.01 1.09
CA VAL A 454 7.11 16.06 -0.25
C VAL A 454 8.38 15.19 -0.19
N PRO A 455 8.74 14.46 -1.27
CA PRO A 455 9.99 13.71 -1.28
C PRO A 455 11.20 14.56 -0.90
N GLU A 456 12.10 13.99 -0.11
CA GLU A 456 13.20 14.72 0.54
C GLU A 456 14.02 15.58 -0.43
N ASN A 457 14.41 15.03 -1.59
CA ASN A 457 15.17 15.76 -2.60
C ASN A 457 14.43 17.03 -3.08
N HIS A 458 13.12 16.93 -3.28
CA HIS A 458 12.29 18.08 -3.67
C HIS A 458 12.10 19.07 -2.50
N GLY A 459 12.07 18.57 -1.26
CA GLY A 459 12.10 19.40 -0.06
C GLY A 459 13.37 20.23 0.05
N ILE A 460 14.53 19.62 -0.22
CA ILE A 460 15.86 20.26 -0.27
C ILE A 460 15.86 21.36 -1.35
N GLU A 461 15.45 21.02 -2.58
CA GLU A 461 15.37 21.99 -3.68
C GLU A 461 14.49 23.20 -3.35
N ARG A 462 13.29 22.95 -2.81
CA ARG A 462 12.37 24.03 -2.38
C ARG A 462 12.98 24.90 -1.28
N LEU A 463 13.66 24.29 -0.33
CA LEU A 463 14.27 25.01 0.79
C LEU A 463 15.45 25.89 0.31
N MET A 464 16.28 25.37 -0.59
CA MET A 464 17.35 26.14 -1.24
C MET A 464 16.79 27.33 -2.00
N GLN A 465 15.76 27.12 -2.84
CA GLN A 465 15.14 28.20 -3.63
C GLN A 465 14.47 29.27 -2.74
N ARG A 466 13.77 28.85 -1.68
CA ARG A 466 13.03 29.78 -0.81
C ARG A 466 13.95 30.59 0.11
N ASN A 467 15.03 30.00 0.61
CA ASN A 467 15.85 30.58 1.67
C ASN A 467 17.29 30.92 1.22
N GLY A 468 17.68 30.62 -0.02
CA GLY A 468 19.03 30.89 -0.54
C GLY A 468 20.13 30.11 0.17
N LEU A 469 19.86 28.87 0.58
CA LEU A 469 20.78 28.02 1.35
C LEU A 469 21.61 27.11 0.44
N SER A 470 22.76 26.64 0.95
CA SER A 470 23.50 25.54 0.31
C SER A 470 22.74 24.21 0.46
N GLU A 471 22.99 23.27 -0.45
CA GLU A 471 22.41 21.92 -0.40
C GLU A 471 22.71 21.21 0.92
N GLU A 472 23.96 21.31 1.40
CA GLU A 472 24.40 20.74 2.68
C GLU A 472 23.58 21.28 3.85
N THR A 473 23.47 22.61 3.96
CA THR A 473 22.67 23.24 5.03
C THR A 473 21.19 22.87 4.94
N ALA A 474 20.65 22.75 3.72
CA ALA A 474 19.26 22.36 3.51
C ALA A 474 19.02 20.90 3.91
N ARG A 475 19.94 19.99 3.58
CA ARG A 475 19.90 18.58 3.96
C ARG A 475 19.99 18.43 5.48
N ASP A 476 20.92 19.12 6.14
CA ASP A 476 21.07 19.06 7.60
C ASP A 476 19.81 19.53 8.35
N ARG A 477 19.15 20.57 7.82
CA ARG A 477 17.88 21.04 8.38
C ARG A 477 16.76 20.02 8.23
N ILE A 478 16.65 19.37 7.08
CA ILE A 478 15.61 18.37 6.85
C ILE A 478 15.88 17.10 7.67
N SER A 479 17.13 16.65 7.74
CA SER A 479 17.53 15.46 8.50
C SER A 479 17.42 15.62 10.02
N SER A 480 17.44 16.87 10.53
CA SER A 480 17.19 17.16 11.95
C SER A 480 15.74 16.95 12.39
N GLN A 481 14.80 16.85 11.45
CA GLN A 481 13.38 16.62 11.71
C GLN A 481 13.05 15.12 11.67
N MET A 482 11.96 14.72 12.32
CA MET A 482 11.40 13.38 12.12
C MET A 482 11.17 13.13 10.63
N ASN A 483 11.62 11.98 10.12
CA ASN A 483 11.57 11.66 8.70
C ASN A 483 10.12 11.44 8.21
N ASN A 484 9.92 11.53 6.90
CA ASN A 484 8.59 11.43 6.29
C ASN A 484 7.91 10.08 6.60
N GLU A 485 8.66 8.98 6.56
CA GLU A 485 8.17 7.62 6.80
C GLU A 485 7.58 7.48 8.21
N GLU A 486 8.26 7.98 9.23
CA GLU A 486 7.80 7.99 10.63
C GLU A 486 6.54 8.84 10.80
N LYS A 487 6.47 10.01 10.16
CA LYS A 487 5.26 10.86 10.18
C LYS A 487 4.09 10.15 9.51
N ILE A 488 4.29 9.61 8.32
CA ILE A 488 3.29 8.89 7.52
C ILE A 488 2.76 7.65 8.24
N ALA A 489 3.62 6.93 8.96
CA ALA A 489 3.22 5.76 9.75
C ALA A 489 2.22 6.11 10.86
N ARG A 490 2.21 7.37 11.33
CA ARG A 490 1.28 7.90 12.34
C ARG A 490 0.06 8.63 11.76
N ALA A 491 -0.03 8.76 10.44
CA ALA A 491 -1.07 9.56 9.79
C ALA A 491 -2.37 8.78 9.56
N ASN A 492 -3.51 9.42 9.82
CA ASN A 492 -4.80 8.97 9.33
C ASN A 492 -5.01 9.36 7.86
N VAL A 493 -4.50 10.52 7.45
CA VAL A 493 -4.56 10.99 6.06
C VAL A 493 -3.18 11.46 5.66
N VAL A 494 -2.73 11.07 4.46
CA VAL A 494 -1.45 11.48 3.90
C VAL A 494 -1.71 12.31 2.65
N ILE A 495 -1.04 13.47 2.55
CA ILE A 495 -1.14 14.40 1.44
C ILE A 495 0.25 14.67 0.90
N CYS A 496 0.46 14.49 -0.39
CA CYS A 496 1.72 14.76 -1.06
C CYS A 496 1.61 16.02 -1.92
N SER A 497 2.44 17.02 -1.63
CA SER A 497 2.50 18.28 -2.38
C SER A 497 3.54 18.27 -3.49
N LEU A 498 3.93 17.10 -4.00
CA LEU A 498 4.97 16.95 -5.04
C LEU A 498 4.62 17.67 -6.34
N TRP A 499 3.36 17.58 -6.76
CA TRP A 499 2.88 18.12 -8.03
C TRP A 499 2.26 19.52 -7.88
N GLU A 500 1.61 19.98 -8.95
CA GLU A 500 0.86 21.23 -8.98
C GLU A 500 -0.20 21.32 -7.88
N GLN A 501 -0.51 22.55 -7.47
CA GLN A 501 -1.43 22.81 -6.36
C GLN A 501 -2.80 22.18 -6.57
N GLU A 502 -3.31 22.14 -7.81
CA GLU A 502 -4.59 21.51 -8.12
C GLU A 502 -4.61 20.00 -7.78
N ILE A 503 -3.50 19.29 -8.03
CA ILE A 503 -3.38 17.87 -7.70
C ILE A 503 -3.35 17.66 -6.18
N THR A 504 -2.71 18.57 -5.45
CA THR A 504 -2.71 18.55 -3.98
C THR A 504 -4.11 18.83 -3.45
N ASN A 505 -4.82 19.80 -4.02
CA ASN A 505 -6.19 20.16 -3.63
C ASN A 505 -7.15 18.99 -3.84
N LYS A 506 -7.02 18.21 -4.93
CA LYS A 506 -7.83 17.00 -5.15
C LYS A 506 -7.66 15.96 -4.02
N GLN A 507 -6.44 15.81 -3.49
CA GLN A 507 -6.21 14.93 -2.34
C GLN A 507 -6.88 15.48 -1.07
N VAL A 508 -6.79 16.80 -0.85
CA VAL A 508 -7.48 17.48 0.27
C VAL A 508 -8.99 17.34 0.16
N ASP A 509 -9.55 17.50 -1.04
CA ASP A 509 -10.99 17.36 -1.31
C ASP A 509 -11.46 15.93 -0.99
N CYS A 510 -10.73 14.91 -1.46
CA CYS A 510 -11.01 13.51 -1.13
C CYS A 510 -11.03 13.26 0.40
N ALA A 511 -10.06 13.80 1.12
CA ALA A 511 -9.97 13.67 2.56
C ALA A 511 -11.10 14.42 3.30
N TRP A 512 -11.40 15.63 2.84
CA TRP A 512 -12.41 16.52 3.41
C TRP A 512 -13.83 16.01 3.20
N ASP A 513 -14.15 15.53 2.00
CA ASP A 513 -15.50 15.07 1.66
C ASP A 513 -15.83 13.80 2.45
N SER A 514 -14.88 12.87 2.58
CA SER A 514 -15.05 11.66 3.39
C SER A 514 -15.09 11.93 4.90
N LEU A 515 -14.58 13.09 5.36
CA LEU A 515 -14.56 13.46 6.79
C LEU A 515 -15.96 13.55 7.36
N PHE A 516 -16.91 14.13 6.62
CA PHE A 516 -18.27 14.33 7.13
C PHE A 516 -19.02 13.01 7.36
N GLU A 517 -18.71 11.97 6.60
CA GLU A 517 -19.24 10.62 6.87
C GLU A 517 -18.79 10.08 8.24
N ARG A 518 -17.62 10.51 8.72
CA ARG A 518 -17.08 10.14 10.03
C ARG A 518 -17.63 11.03 11.14
N ILE A 519 -17.81 12.32 10.87
CA ILE A 519 -18.42 13.28 11.81
C ILE A 519 -19.89 12.93 12.08
N ILE A 520 -20.67 12.54 11.07
CA ILE A 520 -22.09 12.17 11.21
C ILE A 520 -22.30 10.95 12.12
N LYS A 521 -21.28 10.11 12.30
CA LYS A 521 -21.34 8.92 13.17
C LYS A 521 -21.07 9.24 14.65
N LEU A 522 -20.72 10.49 14.99
CA LEU A 522 -20.59 11.00 16.37
C LEU A 522 -21.93 11.52 16.87
#